data_AF-A0A432MKE2-F1
#
_entry.id   AF-A0A432MKE2-F1
#
_cell.length_a   1.000
_cell.length_b   1.000
_cell.length_c   1.000
_cell.angle_alpha   90.00
_cell.angle_beta   90.00
_cell.angle_gamma   90.00
#
_symmetry.space_group_name_H-M   'P 1'
#
loop_
_entity.id
_entity.type
_entity.pdbx_description
1 polymer ?
#
loop_
_entity_poly.entity_id
_entity_poly.type
_entity_poly.pdbx_seq_one_letter_code
_entity_poly.pdbx_strand_id
1 'polypeptide(L)'
;MTAQGPRFLLPALLLLVSGCSDDHPLVIATPWDRASCLAIEQALRSQDTPFPSRIRWLRTSPGADPSRIASAGLGVDLLLGWPPQTLDALDRLGLLAPLDAGADSDADSGPHRVLLPPRGPSNALPLVPALADDPRIDPIARCRVLAVLDRGDWDDGYAALIDLAGRPPAGPFLADPSPAPPPCPEAAALVKGSTHPLASSFLAFASRWSGDPSPMASPTPADATDLAGEILAAELIGAIAIDAGAELRDARSAADRSPDAPSSAWALALLDEPPPWPPASILELRDDPDRLPLMETLAEALVRDDDARSWLRSSWERPARPLDRASLRELAAVAGGRLLAEPLFLPWLRAEWTAWARQRARAIALGLDAQRPGPPDREEPR
;
A
#
# COMPACT_ATOMS: atom_id res chain seq x y z
N MET A 1 -45.24 -65.39 -37.25
CA MET A 1 -44.05 -64.53 -37.32
C MET A 1 -44.43 -63.14 -36.83
N THR A 2 -44.04 -62.79 -35.61
CA THR A 2 -43.66 -61.42 -35.16
C THR A 2 -43.24 -61.57 -33.70
N ALA A 3 -41.94 -61.44 -33.47
CA ALA A 3 -41.27 -61.68 -32.19
C ALA A 3 -41.49 -60.51 -31.21
N GLN A 4 -41.66 -60.87 -29.95
CA GLN A 4 -41.86 -60.00 -28.80
C GLN A 4 -40.49 -59.56 -28.29
N GLY A 5 -40.15 -58.28 -28.44
CA GLY A 5 -38.87 -57.70 -28.01
C GLY A 5 -38.81 -57.45 -26.49
N PRO A 6 -37.62 -57.53 -25.86
CA PRO A 6 -37.47 -57.31 -24.43
C PRO A 6 -37.51 -55.81 -24.10
N ARG A 7 -38.31 -55.45 -23.09
CA ARG A 7 -38.33 -54.12 -22.49
C ARG A 7 -37.10 -53.98 -21.57
N PHE A 8 -36.16 -53.13 -21.95
CA PHE A 8 -35.08 -52.69 -21.08
C PHE A 8 -35.64 -51.72 -20.02
N LEU A 9 -35.60 -52.14 -18.76
CA LEU A 9 -35.77 -51.27 -17.59
C LEU A 9 -34.43 -50.57 -17.33
N LEU A 10 -34.39 -49.26 -17.57
CA LEU A 10 -33.33 -48.36 -17.10
C LEU A 10 -33.38 -48.28 -15.57
N PRO A 11 -32.29 -48.58 -14.83
CA PRO A 11 -32.21 -48.19 -13.44
C PRO A 11 -31.84 -46.70 -13.38
N ALA A 12 -32.71 -45.91 -12.76
CA ALA A 12 -32.39 -44.55 -12.32
C ALA A 12 -31.31 -44.66 -11.23
N LEU A 13 -30.07 -44.36 -11.61
CA LEU A 13 -28.93 -44.27 -10.71
C LEU A 13 -29.02 -42.94 -9.94
N LEU A 14 -29.74 -42.95 -8.82
CA LEU A 14 -29.66 -41.91 -7.79
C LEU A 14 -28.28 -42.01 -7.14
N LEU A 15 -27.34 -41.18 -7.61
CA LEU A 15 -26.09 -40.87 -6.91
C LEU A 15 -26.44 -40.08 -5.65
N LEU A 16 -26.85 -40.78 -4.60
CA LEU A 16 -26.75 -40.30 -3.23
C LEU A 16 -25.26 -40.20 -2.91
N VAL A 17 -24.69 -39.01 -3.10
CA VAL A 17 -23.38 -38.65 -2.59
C VAL A 17 -23.50 -38.68 -1.07
N SER A 18 -23.22 -39.86 -0.51
CA SER A 18 -23.23 -40.11 0.92
C SER A 18 -22.14 -39.23 1.53
N GLY A 19 -22.58 -38.20 2.27
CA GLY A 19 -21.72 -37.18 2.85
C GLY A 19 -20.73 -37.75 3.84
N CYS A 20 -19.46 -37.80 3.43
CA CYS A 20 -18.37 -37.51 4.34
C CYS A 20 -18.55 -36.05 4.75
N SER A 21 -19.29 -35.82 5.83
CA SER A 21 -19.26 -34.55 6.53
C SER A 21 -17.85 -34.44 7.09
N ASP A 22 -16.94 -33.88 6.31
CA ASP A 22 -15.63 -33.47 6.80
C ASP A 22 -15.88 -32.46 7.90
N ASP A 23 -15.86 -32.95 9.14
CA ASP A 23 -16.16 -32.20 10.38
C ASP A 23 -15.01 -31.23 10.73
N HIS A 24 -14.21 -30.87 9.73
CA HIS A 24 -12.99 -30.12 9.84
C HIS A 24 -13.39 -28.65 9.64
N PRO A 25 -13.08 -27.76 10.57
CA PRO A 25 -13.47 -26.36 10.45
C PRO A 25 -12.71 -25.70 9.30
N LEU A 26 -13.38 -24.79 8.58
CA LEU A 26 -12.74 -23.91 7.60
C LEU A 26 -11.78 -22.97 8.33
N VAL A 27 -10.49 -23.08 8.08
CA VAL A 27 -9.48 -22.26 8.76
C VAL A 27 -9.13 -21.04 7.93
N ILE A 28 -9.46 -19.86 8.46
CA ILE A 28 -9.25 -18.58 7.76
C ILE A 28 -8.23 -17.77 8.54
N ALA A 29 -7.09 -17.48 7.92
CA ALA A 29 -6.15 -16.52 8.45
C ALA A 29 -6.59 -15.11 8.06
N THR A 30 -6.47 -14.15 8.98
CA THR A 30 -6.90 -12.78 8.72
C THR A 30 -6.26 -11.76 9.68
N PRO A 31 -5.93 -10.55 9.22
CA PRO A 31 -5.55 -9.44 10.11
C PRO A 31 -6.78 -8.76 10.76
N TRP A 32 -7.99 -9.19 10.42
CA TRP A 32 -9.22 -8.60 10.93
C TRP A 32 -9.36 -8.69 12.45
N ASP A 33 -10.07 -7.72 13.02
CA ASP A 33 -10.43 -7.75 14.43
C ASP A 33 -11.52 -8.80 14.74
N ARG A 34 -11.76 -9.04 16.04
CA ARG A 34 -12.76 -10.03 16.47
C ARG A 34 -14.18 -9.63 16.07
N ALA A 35 -14.49 -8.34 16.08
CA ALA A 35 -15.83 -7.84 15.78
C ALA A 35 -16.19 -8.09 14.31
N SER A 36 -15.26 -7.80 13.39
CA SER A 36 -15.38 -8.04 11.97
C SER A 36 -15.54 -9.53 11.63
N CYS A 37 -14.77 -10.40 12.31
CA CYS A 37 -14.92 -11.85 12.19
C CYS A 37 -16.31 -12.33 12.66
N LEU A 38 -16.84 -11.76 13.74
CA LEU A 38 -18.18 -12.10 14.22
C LEU A 38 -19.28 -11.57 13.29
N ALA A 39 -19.10 -10.39 12.71
CA ALA A 39 -20.06 -9.79 11.79
C ALA A 39 -20.23 -10.64 10.51
N ILE A 40 -19.12 -11.09 9.91
CA ILE A 40 -19.18 -11.95 8.72
C ILE A 40 -19.75 -13.35 9.05
N GLU A 41 -19.43 -13.91 10.23
CA GLU A 41 -20.08 -15.15 10.69
C GLU A 41 -21.59 -14.99 10.86
N GLN A 42 -22.03 -13.88 11.46
CA GLN A 42 -23.45 -13.59 11.64
C GLN A 42 -24.15 -13.43 10.30
N ALA A 43 -23.53 -12.74 9.34
CA ALA A 43 -24.04 -12.57 7.99
C ALA A 43 -24.16 -13.90 7.23
N LEU A 44 -23.20 -14.82 7.42
CA LEU A 44 -23.28 -16.19 6.88
C LEU A 44 -24.41 -17.00 7.52
N ARG A 45 -24.63 -16.86 8.83
CA ARG A 45 -25.72 -17.56 9.54
C ARG A 45 -27.11 -17.03 9.18
N SER A 46 -27.21 -15.79 8.74
CA SER A 46 -28.48 -15.17 8.33
C SER A 46 -28.89 -15.48 6.89
N GLN A 47 -28.09 -16.23 6.11
CA GLN A 47 -28.49 -16.64 4.77
C GLN A 47 -29.61 -17.69 4.82
N ASP A 48 -30.43 -17.72 3.76
CA ASP A 48 -31.49 -18.74 3.59
C ASP A 48 -30.94 -20.17 3.67
N THR A 49 -29.70 -20.37 3.18
CA THR A 49 -28.93 -21.59 3.34
C THR A 49 -27.76 -21.34 4.30
N PRO A 50 -27.83 -21.82 5.56
CA PRO A 50 -26.77 -21.59 6.52
C PRO A 50 -25.47 -22.25 6.06
N PHE A 51 -24.35 -21.55 6.27
CA PHE A 51 -23.03 -22.08 5.95
C PHE A 51 -22.76 -23.36 6.76
N PRO A 52 -22.49 -24.51 6.12
CA PRO A 52 -22.57 -25.81 6.80
C PRO A 52 -21.36 -26.16 7.67
N SER A 53 -20.22 -25.45 7.55
CA SER A 53 -19.02 -25.71 8.35
C SER A 53 -18.78 -24.66 9.44
N ARG A 54 -18.09 -25.07 10.50
CA ARG A 54 -17.56 -24.15 11.52
C ARG A 54 -16.38 -23.39 10.95
N ILE A 55 -16.31 -22.09 11.22
CA ILE A 55 -15.16 -21.27 10.84
C ILE A 55 -14.19 -21.18 12.03
N ARG A 56 -12.91 -21.45 11.79
CA ARG A 56 -11.83 -21.22 12.74
C ARG A 56 -10.98 -20.05 12.27
N TRP A 57 -11.06 -18.94 12.99
CA TRP A 57 -10.26 -17.76 12.71
C TRP A 57 -8.84 -17.89 13.28
N LEU A 58 -7.85 -17.83 12.40
CA LEU A 58 -6.44 -17.61 12.75
C LEU A 58 -6.15 -16.11 12.63
N ARG A 59 -6.43 -15.36 13.70
CA ARG A 59 -6.18 -13.91 13.72
C ARG A 59 -4.69 -13.64 13.79
N THR A 60 -4.20 -12.81 12.87
CA THR A 60 -2.81 -12.41 12.79
C THR A 60 -2.64 -11.00 13.32
N SER A 61 -1.44 -10.64 13.74
CA SER A 61 -1.11 -9.23 13.95
C SER A 61 -1.25 -8.47 12.62
N PRO A 62 -1.68 -7.20 12.64
CA PRO A 62 -1.48 -6.30 11.50
C PRO A 62 0.00 -6.34 11.07
N GLY A 63 0.26 -6.43 9.76
CA GLY A 63 1.61 -6.53 9.21
C GLY A 63 2.23 -7.94 9.25
N ALA A 64 1.52 -8.95 9.76
CA ALA A 64 1.99 -10.33 9.68
C ALA A 64 2.16 -10.76 8.21
N ASP A 65 3.32 -11.35 7.92
CA ASP A 65 3.68 -11.86 6.59
C ASP A 65 2.82 -13.09 6.23
N PRO A 66 1.88 -12.97 5.27
CA PRO A 66 0.99 -14.07 4.91
C PRO A 66 1.72 -15.20 4.17
N SER A 67 2.93 -14.96 3.64
CA SER A 67 3.72 -16.02 2.97
C SER A 67 4.11 -17.11 3.97
N ARG A 68 4.52 -16.74 5.19
CA ARG A 68 4.84 -17.68 6.26
C ARG A 68 3.63 -18.50 6.68
N ILE A 69 2.44 -17.88 6.66
CA ILE A 69 1.19 -18.55 7.04
C ILE A 69 0.81 -19.57 5.98
N ALA A 70 0.85 -19.17 4.70
CA ALA A 70 0.56 -20.03 3.56
C ALA A 70 1.60 -21.17 3.42
N SER A 71 2.88 -20.90 3.68
CA SER A 71 3.96 -21.88 3.48
C SER A 71 4.17 -22.83 4.65
N ALA A 72 3.80 -22.44 5.89
CA ALA A 72 4.09 -23.23 7.08
C ALA A 72 3.21 -24.48 7.25
N GLY A 73 2.29 -24.74 6.31
CA GLY A 73 1.41 -25.91 6.39
C GLY A 73 0.51 -25.89 7.62
N LEU A 74 0.13 -24.70 8.10
CA LEU A 74 -0.69 -24.49 9.30
C LEU A 74 -2.15 -24.96 9.14
N GLY A 75 -2.47 -25.67 8.05
CA GLY A 75 -3.82 -26.06 7.69
C GLY A 75 -4.72 -24.85 7.45
N VAL A 76 -4.18 -23.75 6.93
CA VAL A 76 -4.96 -22.57 6.56
C VAL A 76 -5.54 -22.79 5.18
N ASP A 77 -6.85 -22.62 5.06
CA ASP A 77 -7.57 -22.77 3.79
C ASP A 77 -7.62 -21.46 3.01
N LEU A 78 -7.76 -20.35 3.73
CA LEU A 78 -8.06 -19.04 3.19
C LEU A 78 -7.22 -17.95 3.83
N LEU A 79 -6.79 -17.01 3.00
CA LEU A 79 -6.29 -15.71 3.41
C LEU A 79 -7.38 -14.67 3.17
N LEU A 80 -7.72 -13.87 4.18
CA LEU A 80 -8.79 -12.88 4.12
C LEU A 80 -8.34 -11.56 4.72
N GLY A 81 -8.45 -10.46 3.96
CA GLY A 81 -8.22 -9.11 4.51
C GLY A 81 -6.84 -8.52 4.25
N TRP A 82 -6.03 -9.12 3.38
CA TRP A 82 -4.75 -8.55 2.98
C TRP A 82 -4.90 -7.65 1.75
N PRO A 83 -4.02 -6.65 1.57
CA PRO A 83 -4.03 -5.86 0.35
C PRO A 83 -3.82 -6.73 -0.89
N PRO A 84 -4.49 -6.41 -2.01
CA PRO A 84 -4.41 -7.18 -3.25
C PRO A 84 -2.96 -7.47 -3.65
N GLN A 85 -2.09 -6.46 -3.61
CA GLN A 85 -0.69 -6.56 -4.04
C GLN A 85 0.10 -7.61 -3.24
N THR A 86 -0.25 -7.80 -1.96
CA THR A 86 0.33 -8.84 -1.12
C THR A 86 -0.06 -10.22 -1.63
N LEU A 87 -1.33 -10.42 -2.00
CA LEU A 87 -1.80 -11.70 -2.54
C LEU A 87 -1.23 -11.97 -3.94
N ASP A 88 -1.02 -10.95 -4.78
CA ASP A 88 -0.32 -11.12 -6.07
C ASP A 88 1.12 -11.62 -5.89
N ALA A 89 1.80 -11.13 -4.85
CA ALA A 89 3.14 -11.61 -4.53
C ALA A 89 3.13 -13.09 -4.13
N LEU A 90 2.12 -13.53 -3.36
CA LEU A 90 1.96 -14.94 -3.02
C LEU A 90 1.60 -15.81 -4.23
N ASP A 91 0.81 -15.28 -5.16
CA ASP A 91 0.48 -15.97 -6.41
C ASP A 91 1.73 -16.22 -7.25
N ARG A 92 2.59 -15.20 -7.40
CA ARG A 92 3.89 -15.34 -8.10
C ARG A 92 4.82 -16.37 -7.43
N LEU A 93 4.69 -16.57 -6.12
CA LEU A 93 5.42 -17.61 -5.38
C LEU A 93 4.77 -19.00 -5.49
N GLY A 94 3.64 -19.11 -6.18
CA GLY A 94 2.88 -20.35 -6.33
C GLY A 94 2.33 -20.85 -5.01
N LEU A 95 1.94 -19.95 -4.11
CA LEU A 95 1.38 -20.25 -2.78
C LEU A 95 -0.15 -20.17 -2.72
N LEU A 96 -0.79 -19.71 -3.79
CA LEU A 96 -2.25 -19.61 -3.88
C LEU A 96 -2.83 -20.71 -4.79
N ALA A 97 -4.05 -21.15 -4.51
CA ALA A 97 -4.79 -22.07 -5.38
C ALA A 97 -5.61 -21.28 -6.41
N PRO A 98 -5.77 -21.79 -7.64
CA PRO A 98 -6.64 -21.16 -8.63
C PRO A 98 -8.08 -21.15 -8.12
N LEU A 99 -8.79 -20.06 -8.38
CA LEU A 99 -10.22 -19.98 -8.16
C LEU A 99 -10.93 -20.74 -9.28
N ASP A 100 -11.97 -21.50 -8.93
CA ASP A 100 -12.81 -22.14 -9.93
C ASP A 100 -13.42 -21.06 -10.84
N ALA A 101 -13.13 -21.12 -12.14
CA ALA A 101 -13.56 -20.15 -13.16
C ALA A 101 -15.09 -20.08 -13.38
N GLY A 102 -15.88 -20.72 -12.50
CA GLY A 102 -17.34 -20.80 -12.59
C GLY A 102 -18.10 -19.75 -11.78
N ALA A 103 -17.43 -18.93 -10.97
CA ALA A 103 -18.02 -17.71 -10.43
C ALA A 103 -17.85 -16.60 -11.47
N ASP A 104 -18.90 -15.82 -11.76
CA ASP A 104 -18.84 -14.60 -12.59
C ASP A 104 -17.73 -13.68 -12.06
N SER A 105 -16.48 -13.91 -12.49
CA SER A 105 -15.34 -13.15 -12.03
C SER A 105 -15.37 -11.85 -12.80
N ASP A 106 -15.65 -10.75 -12.11
CA ASP A 106 -15.32 -9.43 -12.62
C ASP A 106 -13.89 -9.46 -13.16
N ALA A 107 -13.68 -8.88 -14.35
CA ALA A 107 -12.44 -8.99 -15.12
C ALA A 107 -11.17 -8.52 -14.38
N ASP A 108 -11.35 -7.95 -13.19
CA ASP A 108 -10.32 -7.41 -12.33
C ASP A 108 -9.82 -8.34 -11.22
N SER A 109 -10.58 -9.40 -10.93
CA SER A 109 -10.14 -10.44 -10.01
C SER A 109 -9.18 -11.37 -10.77
N GLY A 110 -7.87 -11.22 -10.50
CA GLY A 110 -6.87 -12.18 -10.98
C GLY A 110 -7.24 -13.63 -10.60
N PRO A 111 -6.71 -14.64 -11.32
CA PRO A 111 -7.20 -16.03 -11.24
C PRO A 111 -7.10 -16.69 -9.85
N HIS A 112 -6.42 -16.06 -8.89
CA HIS A 112 -6.10 -16.62 -7.58
C HIS A 112 -6.63 -15.79 -6.39
N ARG A 113 -7.32 -14.67 -6.63
CA ARG A 113 -7.85 -13.80 -5.55
C ARG A 113 -9.19 -13.18 -5.90
N VAL A 114 -9.93 -12.75 -4.88
CA VAL A 114 -11.13 -11.95 -5.03
C VAL A 114 -10.99 -10.66 -4.23
N LEU A 115 -11.32 -9.53 -4.84
CA LEU A 115 -11.40 -8.25 -4.14
C LEU A 115 -12.56 -8.30 -3.14
N LEU A 116 -12.29 -7.83 -1.93
CA LEU A 116 -13.32 -7.63 -0.93
C LEU A 116 -13.85 -6.21 -1.09
N PRO A 117 -15.16 -6.05 -1.06
CA PRO A 117 -15.77 -4.72 -1.06
C PRO A 117 -15.28 -3.91 0.15
N PRO A 118 -15.11 -2.58 -0.03
CA PRO A 118 -14.61 -1.72 1.02
C PRO A 118 -15.55 -1.80 2.21
N ARG A 119 -15.00 -2.11 3.38
CA ARG A 119 -15.77 -2.13 4.61
C ARG A 119 -16.20 -0.71 4.93
N GLY A 120 -17.51 -0.49 5.10
CA GLY A 120 -18.04 0.74 5.71
C GLY A 120 -17.22 1.08 6.96
N PRO A 121 -17.05 2.38 7.28
CA PRO A 121 -15.93 2.93 8.05
C PRO A 121 -15.54 2.00 9.20
N SER A 122 -14.64 1.07 8.89
CA SER A 122 -14.17 0.09 9.86
C SER A 122 -13.59 0.93 10.97
N ASN A 123 -14.00 0.66 12.23
CA ASN A 123 -13.50 1.32 13.45
C ASN A 123 -12.10 1.82 13.17
N ALA A 124 -12.02 3.12 12.85
CA ALA A 124 -10.88 3.69 12.18
C ALA A 124 -9.67 3.18 12.94
N LEU A 125 -8.73 2.52 12.25
CA LEU A 125 -7.46 2.23 12.88
C LEU A 125 -7.06 3.55 13.54
N PRO A 126 -6.93 3.61 14.89
CA PRO A 126 -6.56 4.85 15.53
C PRO A 126 -5.32 5.32 14.80
N LEU A 127 -5.25 6.61 14.43
CA LEU A 127 -4.05 7.17 13.82
C LEU A 127 -2.89 6.74 14.71
N VAL A 128 -2.16 5.70 14.27
CA VAL A 128 -0.99 5.26 14.99
C VAL A 128 -0.02 6.41 14.75
N PRO A 129 0.40 7.09 15.81
CA PRO A 129 1.19 8.30 15.66
C PRO A 129 2.57 7.84 15.15
N ALA A 130 2.95 8.32 13.97
CA ALA A 130 4.07 7.90 13.14
C ALA A 130 3.85 6.67 12.24
N LEU A 131 4.47 6.72 11.06
CA LEU A 131 4.75 5.58 10.19
C LEU A 131 5.66 4.59 10.95
N ALA A 132 5.08 3.80 11.84
CA ALA A 132 5.80 2.85 12.68
C ALA A 132 6.43 1.72 11.84
N ASP A 133 5.80 1.40 10.72
CA ASP A 133 6.20 0.36 9.78
C ASP A 133 6.62 0.96 8.44
N ASP A 134 7.48 0.26 7.73
CA ASP A 134 8.05 0.70 6.45
C ASP A 134 7.04 0.45 5.30
N PRO A 135 6.47 1.47 4.61
CA PRO A 135 5.49 1.31 3.53
C PRO A 135 6.06 0.60 2.29
N ARG A 136 7.39 0.43 2.22
CA ARG A 136 8.05 -0.38 1.21
C ARG A 136 7.82 -1.87 1.46
N ILE A 137 7.76 -2.27 2.73
CA ILE A 137 7.69 -3.66 3.18
C ILE A 137 6.29 -4.01 3.69
N ASP A 138 5.70 -3.13 4.49
CA ASP A 138 4.38 -3.26 5.10
C ASP A 138 3.29 -2.63 4.19
N PRO A 139 2.41 -3.47 3.62
CA PRO A 139 1.26 -3.02 2.85
C PRO A 139 0.33 -2.08 3.63
N ILE A 140 0.20 -2.25 4.95
CA ILE A 140 -0.67 -1.41 5.78
C ILE A 140 -0.06 -0.02 5.95
N ALA A 141 1.24 0.08 6.21
CA ALA A 141 1.94 1.37 6.17
C ALA A 141 1.78 2.06 4.82
N ARG A 142 1.90 1.32 3.70
CA ARG A 142 1.69 1.87 2.35
C ARG A 142 0.29 2.47 2.18
N CYS A 143 -0.72 1.69 2.55
CA CYS A 143 -2.12 2.13 2.58
C CYS A 143 -2.31 3.43 3.36
N ARG A 144 -1.67 3.57 4.52
CA ARG A 144 -1.74 4.79 5.33
C ARG A 144 -1.08 5.97 4.63
N VAL A 145 0.08 5.77 4.00
CA VAL A 145 0.74 6.83 3.22
C VAL A 145 -0.18 7.32 2.11
N LEU A 146 -0.73 6.41 1.30
CA LEU A 146 -1.68 6.75 0.24
C LEU A 146 -2.87 7.54 0.77
N ALA A 147 -3.47 7.04 1.85
CA ALA A 147 -4.62 7.67 2.46
C ALA A 147 -4.34 9.06 3.06
N VAL A 148 -3.10 9.37 3.42
CA VAL A 148 -2.68 10.74 3.79
C VAL A 148 -2.45 11.58 2.54
N LEU A 149 -1.77 11.04 1.53
CA LEU A 149 -1.53 11.72 0.26
C LEU A 149 -2.82 12.05 -0.50
N ASP A 150 -3.89 11.28 -0.31
CA ASP A 150 -5.21 11.52 -0.92
C ASP A 150 -6.06 12.58 -0.19
N ARG A 151 -5.58 13.13 0.93
CA ARG A 151 -6.28 14.20 1.65
C ARG A 151 -6.11 15.53 0.93
N GLY A 152 -7.07 15.84 0.05
CA GLY A 152 -7.11 17.10 -0.66
C GLY A 152 -6.16 17.15 -1.85
N ASP A 153 -5.63 18.34 -2.11
CA ASP A 153 -4.66 18.53 -3.17
C ASP A 153 -3.32 17.87 -2.81
N TRP A 154 -2.48 17.63 -3.83
CA TRP A 154 -1.22 16.92 -3.64
C TRP A 154 -0.32 17.58 -2.59
N ASP A 155 -0.24 18.91 -2.62
CA ASP A 155 0.61 19.68 -1.71
C ASP A 155 0.13 19.53 -0.26
N ASP A 156 -1.19 19.54 -0.02
CA ASP A 156 -1.78 19.33 1.31
C ASP A 156 -1.49 17.92 1.84
N GLY A 157 -1.66 16.90 0.98
CA GLY A 157 -1.39 15.50 1.34
C GLY A 157 0.10 15.25 1.63
N TYR A 158 0.99 15.83 0.83
CA TYR A 158 2.44 15.78 1.05
C TYR A 158 2.82 16.50 2.34
N ALA A 159 2.37 17.73 2.56
CA ALA A 159 2.62 18.49 3.78
C ALA A 159 2.12 17.76 5.02
N ALA A 160 0.93 17.16 4.97
CA ALA A 160 0.38 16.35 6.07
C ALA A 160 1.25 15.13 6.38
N LEU A 161 1.84 14.50 5.36
CA LEU A 161 2.73 13.36 5.53
C LEU A 161 4.09 13.76 6.12
N ILE A 162 4.66 14.88 5.67
CA ILE A 162 5.90 15.44 6.23
C ILE A 162 5.68 15.90 7.68
N ASP A 163 4.55 16.54 7.98
CA ASP A 163 4.15 16.89 9.33
C ASP A 163 4.06 15.65 10.22
N LEU A 164 3.40 14.58 9.76
CA LEU A 164 3.31 13.32 10.49
C LEU A 164 4.68 12.69 10.75
N ALA A 165 5.61 12.78 9.80
CA ALA A 165 6.98 12.29 9.93
C ALA A 165 7.84 13.15 10.89
N GLY A 166 7.59 14.46 10.91
CA GLY A 166 8.27 15.45 11.74
C GLY A 166 7.74 15.54 13.18
N ARG A 167 6.62 14.88 13.49
CA ARG A 167 6.16 14.72 14.88
C ARG A 167 6.94 13.60 15.57
N PRO A 168 7.26 13.73 16.87
CA PRO A 168 7.72 12.59 17.64
C PRO A 168 6.65 11.48 17.57
N PRO A 169 7.04 10.19 17.55
CA PRO A 169 6.06 9.13 17.71
C PRO A 169 5.35 9.41 19.02
N ALA A 170 4.07 9.78 18.96
CA ALA A 170 3.35 10.06 20.19
C ALA A 170 3.45 8.77 21.01
N GLY A 171 3.73 8.90 22.30
CA GLY A 171 3.58 7.76 23.20
C GLY A 171 2.17 7.16 23.03
N PRO A 172 1.87 6.01 23.64
CA PRO A 172 0.59 5.31 23.49
C PRO A 172 -0.68 6.10 23.91
N PHE A 173 -0.59 7.41 24.15
CA PHE A 173 -1.63 8.29 24.62
C PHE A 173 -1.63 9.61 23.84
N LEU A 174 -2.53 9.73 22.88
CA LEU A 174 -3.44 10.86 22.59
C LEU A 174 -3.86 10.75 21.13
N ALA A 175 -5.10 10.30 20.91
CA ALA A 175 -5.73 10.23 19.60
C ALA A 175 -6.02 11.65 19.10
N ASP A 176 -5.28 12.10 18.10
CA ASP A 176 -5.61 13.30 17.33
C ASP A 176 -6.90 13.01 16.53
N PRO A 177 -7.96 13.84 16.61
CA PRO A 177 -9.22 13.64 15.88
C PRO A 177 -9.11 13.99 14.39
N SER A 178 -8.03 13.57 13.73
CA SER A 178 -7.89 13.66 12.27
C SER A 178 -8.83 12.63 11.60
N PRO A 179 -9.51 12.98 10.49
CA PRO A 179 -10.43 12.06 9.81
C PRO A 179 -9.72 10.76 9.46
N ALA A 180 -10.38 9.63 9.73
CA ALA A 180 -9.85 8.31 9.47
C ALA A 180 -9.39 8.20 7.99
N PRO A 181 -8.18 7.68 7.72
CA PRO A 181 -7.78 7.39 6.35
C PRO A 181 -8.83 6.49 5.64
N PRO A 182 -9.11 6.68 4.33
CA PRO A 182 -9.94 5.75 3.59
C PRO A 182 -9.50 4.29 3.79
N PRO A 183 -10.45 3.35 3.91
CA PRO A 183 -10.12 1.95 4.11
C PRO A 183 -9.39 1.43 2.87
N CYS A 184 -8.27 0.75 3.08
CA CYS A 184 -7.54 0.16 1.98
C CYS A 184 -8.34 -0.97 1.34
N PRO A 185 -8.30 -1.15 0.00
CA PRO A 185 -8.92 -2.31 -0.62
C PRO A 185 -8.31 -3.58 -0.03
N GLU A 186 -9.17 -4.46 0.42
CA GLU A 186 -8.79 -5.75 0.98
C GLU A 186 -9.10 -6.83 -0.07
N ALA A 187 -8.39 -7.95 -0.02
CA ALA A 187 -8.61 -9.08 -0.90
C ALA A 187 -8.59 -10.38 -0.11
N ALA A 188 -9.05 -11.44 -0.75
CA ALA A 188 -9.10 -12.78 -0.22
C ALA A 188 -8.61 -13.80 -1.25
N ALA A 189 -7.97 -14.87 -0.80
CA ALA A 189 -7.42 -15.91 -1.68
C ALA A 189 -7.44 -17.29 -1.03
N LEU A 190 -7.51 -18.33 -1.87
CA LEU A 190 -7.31 -19.73 -1.44
C LEU A 190 -5.83 -20.01 -1.28
N VAL A 191 -5.45 -20.67 -0.19
CA VAL A 191 -4.09 -21.18 -0.01
C VAL A 191 -3.91 -22.44 -0.87
N LYS A 192 -2.75 -22.56 -1.52
CA LYS A 192 -2.42 -23.74 -2.31
C LYS A 192 -2.47 -25.01 -1.46
N GLY A 193 -3.15 -26.02 -1.98
CA GLY A 193 -3.31 -27.30 -1.29
C GLY A 193 -4.45 -27.33 -0.27
N SER A 194 -5.22 -26.25 -0.11
CA SER A 194 -6.49 -26.34 0.61
C SER A 194 -7.40 -27.36 -0.09
N THR A 195 -7.94 -28.29 0.69
CA THR A 195 -8.91 -29.29 0.23
C THR A 195 -10.29 -29.04 0.81
N HIS A 196 -10.51 -27.91 1.50
CA HIS A 196 -11.74 -27.66 2.21
C HIS A 196 -12.88 -27.35 1.21
N PRO A 197 -13.95 -28.17 1.15
CA PRO A 197 -14.94 -28.13 0.06
C PRO A 197 -15.77 -26.85 0.02
N LEU A 198 -15.79 -26.08 1.12
CA LEU A 198 -16.55 -24.82 1.21
C LEU A 198 -15.70 -23.55 1.10
N ALA A 199 -14.39 -23.67 0.87
CA ALA A 199 -13.51 -22.50 0.84
C ALA A 199 -13.86 -21.55 -0.33
N SER A 200 -14.08 -22.10 -1.54
CA SER A 200 -14.53 -21.33 -2.70
C SER A 200 -15.90 -20.67 -2.46
N SER A 201 -16.84 -21.38 -1.85
CA SER A 201 -18.16 -20.85 -1.51
C SER A 201 -18.09 -19.70 -0.50
N PHE A 202 -17.19 -19.79 0.48
CA PHE A 202 -16.93 -18.70 1.41
C PHE A 202 -16.36 -17.47 0.70
N LEU A 203 -15.40 -17.63 -0.22
CA LEU A 203 -14.84 -16.50 -0.97
C LEU A 203 -15.89 -15.81 -1.84
N ALA A 204 -16.70 -16.59 -2.55
CA ALA A 204 -17.82 -16.07 -3.34
C ALA A 204 -18.85 -15.33 -2.47
N PHE A 205 -18.98 -15.70 -1.20
CA PHE A 205 -19.76 -14.90 -0.26
C PHE A 205 -19.03 -13.62 0.16
N ALA A 206 -17.78 -13.73 0.59
CA ALA A 206 -17.01 -12.61 1.12
C ALA A 206 -16.84 -11.46 0.10
N SER A 207 -16.72 -11.79 -1.20
CA SER A 207 -16.62 -10.81 -2.28
C SER A 207 -17.91 -10.02 -2.54
N ARG A 208 -19.06 -10.58 -2.18
CA ARG A 208 -20.36 -9.90 -2.26
C ARG A 208 -20.74 -9.24 -0.94
N TRP A 209 -20.05 -9.61 0.13
CA TRP A 209 -20.33 -9.11 1.47
C TRP A 209 -19.73 -7.72 1.63
N SER A 210 -20.48 -6.70 1.19
CA SER A 210 -20.03 -5.31 1.19
C SER A 210 -20.04 -4.61 2.53
N GLY A 211 -20.60 -5.24 3.57
CA GLY A 211 -20.89 -4.55 4.83
C GLY A 211 -21.94 -3.43 4.69
N ASP A 212 -22.12 -2.87 3.48
CA ASP A 212 -23.19 -1.98 3.01
C ASP A 212 -23.25 -2.00 1.46
N PRO A 213 -24.41 -1.98 0.77
CA PRO A 213 -24.52 -2.36 -0.64
C PRO A 213 -24.18 -1.22 -1.61
N SER A 214 -23.05 -1.30 -2.32
CA SER A 214 -22.84 -0.53 -3.55
C SER A 214 -21.99 -1.31 -4.56
N PRO A 215 -22.34 -1.34 -5.87
CA PRO A 215 -21.60 -2.09 -6.88
C PRO A 215 -20.45 -1.25 -7.48
N MET A 216 -19.26 -1.85 -7.63
CA MET A 216 -18.10 -1.27 -8.31
C MET A 216 -17.89 -1.89 -9.70
N ALA A 217 -17.35 -1.09 -10.65
CA ALA A 217 -16.99 -1.50 -12.01
C ALA A 217 -15.51 -1.94 -12.08
N SER A 218 -15.16 -2.76 -13.09
CA SER A 218 -13.76 -3.16 -13.35
C SER A 218 -12.89 -1.98 -13.82
N PRO A 219 -11.61 -1.92 -13.42
CA PRO A 219 -10.68 -0.89 -13.78
C PRO A 219 -10.18 -1.05 -15.21
N THR A 220 -9.96 0.11 -15.82
CA THR A 220 -9.40 0.33 -17.13
C THR A 220 -7.86 0.40 -17.06
N PRO A 221 -7.15 0.34 -18.20
CA PRO A 221 -5.70 0.57 -18.23
C PRO A 221 -5.27 1.94 -17.66
N ALA A 222 -6.16 2.94 -17.68
CA ALA A 222 -5.93 4.23 -17.03
C ALA A 222 -5.87 4.06 -15.51
N ASP A 223 -6.82 3.31 -14.95
CA ASP A 223 -6.87 3.02 -13.51
C ASP A 223 -5.63 2.23 -13.04
N ALA A 224 -5.09 1.33 -13.87
CA ALA A 224 -3.84 0.63 -13.58
C ALA A 224 -2.62 1.57 -13.51
N THR A 225 -2.60 2.60 -14.37
CA THR A 225 -1.52 3.62 -14.37
C THR A 225 -1.66 4.55 -13.17
N ASP A 226 -2.89 4.92 -12.82
CA ASP A 226 -3.18 5.72 -11.64
C ASP A 226 -2.74 4.98 -10.36
N LEU A 227 -3.09 3.70 -10.24
CA LEU A 227 -2.65 2.85 -9.13
C LEU A 227 -1.12 2.70 -9.07
N ALA A 228 -0.45 2.57 -10.21
CA ALA A 228 1.02 2.51 -10.25
C ALA A 228 1.65 3.82 -9.77
N GLY A 229 1.09 4.97 -10.15
CA GLY A 229 1.51 6.29 -9.68
C GLY A 229 1.29 6.47 -8.17
N GLU A 230 0.18 5.98 -7.64
CA GLU A 230 -0.10 5.93 -6.20
C GLU A 230 0.94 5.08 -5.46
N ILE A 231 1.15 3.84 -5.90
CA ILE A 231 2.14 2.93 -5.29
C ILE A 231 3.54 3.59 -5.29
N LEU A 232 3.91 4.24 -6.40
CA LEU A 232 5.17 4.98 -6.51
C LEU A 232 5.23 6.15 -5.51
N ALA A 233 4.14 6.89 -5.33
CA ALA A 233 4.03 7.95 -4.34
C ALA A 233 4.29 7.42 -2.93
N ALA A 234 3.63 6.32 -2.57
CA ALA A 234 3.78 5.73 -1.24
C ALA A 234 5.18 5.15 -1.01
N GLU A 235 5.80 4.58 -2.05
CA GLU A 235 7.16 4.04 -1.97
C GLU A 235 8.21 5.15 -1.83
N LEU A 236 8.13 6.20 -2.64
CA LEU A 236 9.12 7.26 -2.67
C LEU A 236 8.92 8.27 -1.52
N ILE A 237 7.70 8.79 -1.36
CA ILE A 237 7.41 9.78 -0.31
C ILE A 237 7.34 9.14 1.07
N GLY A 238 6.81 7.91 1.16
CA GLY A 238 6.88 7.13 2.39
C GLY A 238 8.31 6.83 2.82
N ALA A 239 9.23 6.59 1.87
CA ALA A 239 10.65 6.44 2.18
C ALA A 239 11.27 7.74 2.70
N ILE A 240 10.93 8.91 2.14
CA ILE A 240 11.38 10.21 2.67
C ILE A 240 10.94 10.37 4.12
N ALA A 241 9.64 10.15 4.39
CA ALA A 241 9.06 10.31 5.72
C ALA A 241 9.76 9.45 6.79
N ILE A 242 10.21 8.24 6.43
CA ILE A 242 10.90 7.34 7.36
C ILE A 242 12.40 7.61 7.40
N ASP A 243 13.05 7.58 6.24
CA ASP A 243 14.51 7.61 6.16
C ASP A 243 15.06 9.01 6.51
N ALA A 244 14.31 10.09 6.26
CA ALA A 244 14.65 11.46 6.70
C ALA A 244 13.95 11.86 8.01
N GLY A 245 13.20 10.95 8.65
CA GLY A 245 12.33 11.29 9.77
C GLY A 245 13.05 11.90 10.98
N ALA A 246 14.30 11.53 11.24
CA ALA A 246 15.07 12.13 12.34
C ALA A 246 15.36 13.62 12.07
N GLU A 247 15.88 13.94 10.88
CA GLU A 247 16.15 15.31 10.48
C GLU A 247 14.86 16.14 10.36
N LEU A 248 13.78 15.55 9.85
CA LEU A 248 12.46 16.22 9.78
C LEU A 248 11.94 16.58 11.19
N ARG A 249 12.08 15.67 12.17
CA ARG A 249 11.73 15.94 13.56
C ARG A 249 12.58 17.04 14.18
N ASP A 250 13.88 17.06 13.91
CA ASP A 250 14.78 18.09 14.40
C ASP A 250 14.43 19.47 13.83
N ALA A 251 14.17 19.53 12.51
CA ALA A 251 13.75 20.75 11.82
C ALA A 251 12.41 21.28 12.34
N ARG A 252 11.42 20.39 12.52
CA ARG A 252 10.12 20.77 13.09
C ARG A 252 10.25 21.27 14.52
N SER A 253 11.00 20.53 15.35
CA SER A 253 11.28 20.94 16.74
C SER A 253 12.02 22.28 16.81
N ALA A 254 12.89 22.59 15.84
CA ALA A 254 13.54 23.89 15.75
C ALA A 254 12.53 25.01 15.38
N ALA A 255 11.63 24.75 14.42
CA ALA A 255 10.56 25.67 14.01
C ALA A 255 9.57 25.96 15.15
N ASP A 256 9.14 24.94 15.89
CA ASP A 256 8.22 25.07 17.03
C ASP A 256 8.83 25.86 18.19
N ARG A 257 10.15 25.78 18.37
CA ARG A 257 10.90 26.52 19.39
C ARG A 257 11.34 27.92 18.94
N SER A 258 11.12 28.29 17.68
CA SER A 258 11.49 29.62 17.19
C SER A 258 10.56 30.66 17.81
N PRO A 259 11.08 31.73 18.45
CA PRO A 259 10.25 32.81 18.97
C PRO A 259 9.71 33.72 17.85
N ASP A 260 10.28 33.66 16.65
CA ASP A 260 9.89 34.46 15.50
C ASP A 260 8.91 33.68 14.60
N ALA A 261 7.63 34.07 14.66
CA ALA A 261 6.56 33.42 13.90
C ALA A 261 6.77 33.46 12.37
N PRO A 262 7.23 34.57 11.75
CA PRO A 262 7.61 34.60 10.34
C PRO A 262 8.68 33.55 9.96
N SER A 263 9.78 33.45 10.73
CA SER A 263 10.83 32.46 10.47
C SER A 263 10.34 31.03 10.66
N SER A 264 9.49 30.78 11.65
CA SER A 264 8.84 29.48 11.85
C SER A 264 7.94 29.13 10.66
N ALA A 265 7.05 30.03 10.24
CA ALA A 265 6.15 29.81 9.11
C ALA A 265 6.91 29.57 7.79
N TRP A 266 7.99 30.33 7.55
CA TRP A 266 8.88 30.11 6.42
C TRP A 266 9.53 28.72 6.47
N ALA A 267 10.04 28.30 7.63
CA ALA A 267 10.66 26.99 7.80
C ALA A 267 9.67 25.84 7.55
N LEU A 268 8.43 25.96 8.03
CA LEU A 268 7.39 24.97 7.79
C LEU A 268 6.99 24.91 6.32
N ALA A 269 6.76 26.05 5.67
CA ALA A 269 6.50 26.11 4.24
C ALA A 269 7.63 25.47 3.43
N LEU A 270 8.88 25.65 3.87
CA LEU A 270 10.04 25.05 3.23
C LEU A 270 10.04 23.52 3.42
N LEU A 271 9.71 22.98 4.60
CA LEU A 271 9.58 21.53 4.80
C LEU A 271 8.46 20.90 3.95
N ASP A 272 7.38 21.64 3.75
CA ASP A 272 6.16 21.20 3.07
C ASP A 272 6.27 21.22 1.53
N GLU A 273 7.38 21.74 0.96
CA GLU A 273 7.62 21.66 -0.48
C GLU A 273 7.99 20.22 -0.92
N PRO A 274 7.36 19.68 -1.97
CA PRO A 274 7.76 18.40 -2.56
C PRO A 274 9.19 18.41 -3.14
N PRO A 275 9.86 17.25 -3.23
CA PRO A 275 11.16 17.18 -3.91
C PRO A 275 11.03 17.59 -5.38
N PRO A 276 12.07 18.16 -6.00
CA PRO A 276 12.01 18.57 -7.39
C PRO A 276 12.14 17.37 -8.35
N TRP A 277 11.54 17.53 -9.53
CA TRP A 277 11.86 16.76 -10.73
C TRP A 277 12.44 17.69 -11.83
N PRO A 278 13.61 17.36 -12.42
CA PRO A 278 14.50 16.25 -12.03
C PRO A 278 15.12 16.46 -10.64
N PRO A 279 15.73 15.41 -10.04
CA PRO A 279 16.38 15.53 -8.73
C PRO A 279 17.43 16.65 -8.68
N ALA A 280 17.65 17.24 -7.50
CA ALA A 280 18.54 18.39 -7.34
C ALA A 280 19.97 18.14 -7.85
N SER A 281 20.50 16.93 -7.67
CA SER A 281 21.81 16.52 -8.21
C SER A 281 21.86 16.59 -9.73
N ILE A 282 20.78 16.25 -10.42
CA ILE A 282 20.68 16.37 -11.88
C ILE A 282 20.65 17.84 -12.30
N LEU A 283 19.98 18.70 -11.55
CA LEU A 283 19.99 20.15 -11.81
C LEU A 283 21.41 20.71 -11.68
N GLU A 284 22.15 20.32 -10.64
CA GLU A 284 23.56 20.72 -10.45
C GLU A 284 24.47 20.22 -11.58
N LEU A 285 24.28 19.00 -12.06
CA LEU A 285 25.04 18.47 -13.20
C LEU A 285 24.72 19.20 -14.50
N ARG A 286 23.45 19.62 -14.69
CA ARG A 286 22.99 20.32 -15.89
C ARG A 286 23.52 21.74 -15.98
N ASP A 287 23.67 22.41 -14.85
CA ASP A 287 24.16 23.79 -14.78
C ASP A 287 25.68 23.91 -15.00
N ASP A 288 26.41 22.79 -15.01
CA ASP A 288 27.85 22.70 -15.28
C ASP A 288 28.14 21.98 -16.62
N PRO A 289 28.52 22.71 -17.70
CA PRO A 289 28.79 22.11 -19.01
C PRO A 289 29.82 20.99 -19.01
N ASP A 290 30.80 21.04 -18.10
CA ASP A 290 31.87 20.04 -18.00
C ASP A 290 31.36 18.71 -17.42
N ARG A 291 30.16 18.72 -16.80
CA ARG A 291 29.53 17.55 -16.17
C ARG A 291 28.42 16.92 -17.00
N LEU A 292 28.05 17.49 -18.15
CA LEU A 292 27.05 16.90 -19.05
C LEU A 292 27.36 15.44 -19.45
N PRO A 293 28.63 15.03 -19.70
CA PRO A 293 28.94 13.62 -19.96
C PRO A 293 28.63 12.68 -18.79
N LEU A 294 28.65 13.17 -17.55
CA LEU A 294 28.30 12.39 -16.36
C LEU A 294 26.79 12.12 -16.30
N MET A 295 25.96 13.05 -16.79
CA MET A 295 24.51 12.83 -16.89
C MET A 295 24.19 11.68 -17.86
N GLU A 296 24.85 11.65 -19.02
CA GLU A 296 24.69 10.55 -19.99
C GLU A 296 25.12 9.22 -19.36
N THR A 297 26.31 9.20 -18.74
CA THR A 297 26.84 8.02 -18.04
C THR A 297 25.88 7.53 -16.95
N LEU A 298 25.27 8.44 -16.19
CA LEU A 298 24.31 8.10 -15.15
C LEU A 298 23.01 7.52 -15.74
N ALA A 299 22.48 8.12 -16.81
CA ALA A 299 21.29 7.59 -17.48
C ALA A 299 21.53 6.17 -18.02
N GLU A 300 22.69 5.91 -18.61
CA GLU A 300 23.11 4.58 -19.07
C GLU A 300 23.26 3.57 -17.92
N ALA A 301 23.80 4.01 -16.78
CA ALA A 301 23.96 3.17 -15.61
C ALA A 301 22.62 2.80 -14.95
N LEU A 302 21.67 3.73 -14.92
CA LEU A 302 20.38 3.53 -14.25
C LEU A 302 19.38 2.73 -15.08
N VAL A 303 19.39 2.89 -16.40
CA VAL A 303 18.32 2.39 -17.29
C VAL A 303 18.93 1.67 -18.49
N ARG A 304 18.59 0.38 -18.67
CA ARG A 304 19.06 -0.45 -19.79
C ARG A 304 18.13 -0.37 -21.00
N ASP A 305 16.84 -0.20 -20.79
CA ASP A 305 15.86 0.00 -21.86
C ASP A 305 16.08 1.32 -22.59
N ASP A 306 16.28 1.28 -23.92
CA ASP A 306 16.64 2.46 -24.71
C ASP A 306 15.52 3.51 -24.76
N ASP A 307 14.24 3.08 -24.82
CA ASP A 307 13.07 3.96 -24.83
C ASP A 307 12.96 4.69 -23.48
N ALA A 308 13.04 3.96 -22.37
CA ALA A 308 13.00 4.52 -21.03
C ALA A 308 14.20 5.46 -20.77
N ARG A 309 15.41 5.11 -21.26
CA ARG A 309 16.60 5.96 -21.12
C ARG A 309 16.48 7.23 -21.94
N SER A 310 15.96 7.15 -23.17
CA SER A 310 15.69 8.32 -24.02
C SER A 310 14.68 9.26 -23.35
N TRP A 311 13.59 8.72 -22.81
CA TRP A 311 12.62 9.50 -22.05
C TRP A 311 13.26 10.15 -20.82
N LEU A 312 14.06 9.41 -20.05
CA LEU A 312 14.68 9.91 -18.82
C LEU A 312 15.58 11.12 -19.10
N ARG A 313 16.43 11.05 -20.13
CA ARG A 313 17.30 12.15 -20.54
C ARG A 313 16.50 13.38 -20.98
N SER A 314 15.50 13.19 -21.84
CA SER A 314 14.62 14.28 -22.24
C SER A 314 13.89 14.90 -21.04
N SER A 315 13.50 14.09 -20.05
CA SER A 315 12.83 14.57 -18.84
C SER A 315 13.76 15.45 -17.98
N TRP A 316 15.06 15.13 -17.92
CA TRP A 316 16.06 15.88 -17.16
C TRP A 316 16.42 17.24 -17.77
N GLU A 317 16.20 17.42 -19.07
CA GLU A 317 16.37 18.70 -19.77
C GLU A 317 15.21 19.68 -19.51
N ARG A 318 14.07 19.19 -19.01
CA ARG A 318 12.90 20.05 -18.74
C ARG A 318 13.16 20.99 -17.56
N PRO A 319 12.49 22.16 -17.51
CA PRO A 319 12.55 23.04 -16.34
C PRO A 319 12.20 22.28 -15.05
N ALA A 320 12.91 22.61 -13.97
CA ALA A 320 12.64 22.02 -12.66
C ALA A 320 11.20 22.34 -12.24
N ARG A 321 10.50 21.33 -11.72
CA ARG A 321 9.17 21.49 -11.16
C ARG A 321 9.05 20.70 -9.86
N PRO A 322 8.23 21.15 -8.89
CA PRO A 322 7.88 20.32 -7.75
C PRO A 322 7.25 19.02 -8.24
N LEU A 323 7.55 17.92 -7.56
CA LEU A 323 6.90 16.65 -7.82
C LEU A 323 5.41 16.75 -7.46
N ASP A 324 4.55 16.24 -8.35
CA ASP A 324 3.11 16.15 -8.18
C ASP A 324 2.56 14.77 -8.61
N ARG A 325 1.25 14.52 -8.41
CA ARG A 325 0.60 13.27 -8.83
C ARG A 325 0.75 13.02 -10.33
N ALA A 326 0.68 14.08 -11.15
CA ALA A 326 0.82 13.96 -12.60
C ALA A 326 2.23 13.49 -13.00
N SER A 327 3.27 14.02 -12.35
CA SER A 327 4.65 13.61 -12.56
C SER A 327 4.90 12.17 -12.12
N LEU A 328 4.30 11.72 -11.01
CA LEU A 328 4.40 10.33 -10.56
C LEU A 328 3.70 9.35 -11.51
N ARG A 329 2.53 9.71 -12.04
CA ARG A 329 1.87 8.93 -13.09
C ARG A 329 2.69 8.90 -14.38
N GLU A 330 3.26 10.04 -14.78
CA GLU A 330 4.14 10.12 -15.94
C GLU A 330 5.32 9.16 -15.78
N LEU A 331 6.00 9.19 -14.62
CA LEU A 331 7.10 8.29 -14.25
C LEU A 331 6.68 6.81 -14.27
N ALA A 332 5.50 6.49 -13.71
CA ALA A 332 4.97 5.13 -13.68
C ALA A 332 4.59 4.60 -15.08
N ALA A 333 4.19 5.49 -16.00
CA ALA A 333 3.80 5.13 -17.35
C ALA A 333 4.98 4.97 -18.32
N VAL A 334 6.19 5.44 -17.96
CA VAL A 334 7.34 5.48 -18.89
C VAL A 334 7.62 4.11 -19.48
N ALA A 335 7.59 4.04 -20.81
CA ALA A 335 7.83 2.81 -21.56
C ALA A 335 6.94 1.65 -21.07
N GLY A 336 5.70 1.94 -20.67
CA GLY A 336 4.78 0.94 -20.11
C GLY A 336 5.22 0.40 -18.75
N GLY A 337 5.84 1.25 -17.91
CA GLY A 337 6.33 0.89 -16.57
C GLY A 337 7.74 0.28 -16.55
N ARG A 338 8.41 0.14 -17.72
CA ARG A 338 9.74 -0.46 -17.79
C ARG A 338 10.80 0.35 -17.04
N LEU A 339 10.66 1.68 -16.94
CA LEU A 339 11.56 2.51 -16.16
C LEU A 339 11.58 2.11 -14.67
N LEU A 340 10.41 1.89 -14.08
CA LEU A 340 10.30 1.48 -12.67
C LEU A 340 10.71 0.02 -12.45
N ALA A 341 10.68 -0.81 -13.49
CA ALA A 341 11.19 -2.17 -13.46
C ALA A 341 12.72 -2.25 -13.48
N GLU A 342 13.43 -1.14 -13.77
CA GLU A 342 14.89 -1.10 -13.74
C GLU A 342 15.40 -1.21 -12.29
N PRO A 343 16.28 -2.17 -11.98
CA PRO A 343 16.66 -2.50 -10.61
C PRO A 343 17.45 -1.39 -9.90
N LEU A 344 18.05 -0.46 -10.65
CA LEU A 344 18.87 0.62 -10.10
C LEU A 344 18.12 1.96 -10.02
N PHE A 345 17.12 2.18 -10.87
CA PHE A 345 16.44 3.47 -11.00
C PHE A 345 15.70 3.86 -9.72
N LEU A 346 14.78 3.00 -9.25
CA LEU A 346 13.94 3.32 -8.10
C LEU A 346 14.73 3.45 -6.78
N PRO A 347 15.70 2.56 -6.48
CA PRO A 347 16.59 2.75 -5.33
C PRO A 347 17.41 4.04 -5.40
N TRP A 348 17.91 4.41 -6.58
CA TRP A 348 18.64 5.66 -6.79
C TRP A 348 17.73 6.86 -6.54
N LEU A 349 16.55 6.92 -7.18
CA LEU A 349 15.63 8.06 -7.05
C LEU A 349 15.20 8.30 -5.60
N ARG A 350 14.91 7.22 -4.89
CA ARG A 350 14.63 7.25 -3.44
C ARG A 350 15.80 7.85 -2.66
N ALA A 351 17.03 7.41 -2.94
CA ALA A 351 18.21 7.92 -2.24
C ALA A 351 18.41 9.43 -2.50
N GLU A 352 18.21 9.88 -3.74
CA GLU A 352 18.29 11.30 -4.13
C GLU A 352 17.29 12.16 -3.36
N TRP A 353 16.00 11.79 -3.37
CA TRP A 353 14.97 12.57 -2.69
C TRP A 353 15.07 12.52 -1.17
N THR A 354 15.47 11.38 -0.59
CA THR A 354 15.77 11.30 0.84
C THR A 354 16.96 12.18 1.21
N ALA A 355 18.03 12.19 0.41
CA ALA A 355 19.20 13.04 0.64
C ALA A 355 18.83 14.53 0.57
N TRP A 356 18.05 14.91 -0.44
CA TRP A 356 17.49 16.27 -0.58
C TRP A 356 16.70 16.68 0.66
N ALA A 357 15.76 15.84 1.12
CA ALA A 357 14.94 16.13 2.29
C ALA A 357 15.78 16.27 3.57
N ARG A 358 16.76 15.39 3.78
CA ARG A 358 17.69 15.47 4.92
C ARG A 358 18.52 16.74 4.90
N GLN A 359 19.10 17.11 3.76
CA GLN A 359 19.92 18.31 3.63
C GLN A 359 19.10 19.56 3.96
N ARG A 360 17.89 19.64 3.41
CA ARG A 360 16.96 20.74 3.62
C ARG A 360 16.54 20.86 5.08
N ALA A 361 16.10 19.76 5.70
CA ALA A 361 15.72 19.73 7.10
C ALA A 361 16.87 20.14 8.03
N ARG A 362 18.10 19.67 7.78
CA ARG A 362 19.30 20.10 8.53
C ARG A 362 19.58 21.59 8.36
N ALA A 363 19.49 22.11 7.14
CA ALA A 363 19.71 23.54 6.87
C ALA A 363 18.69 24.42 7.62
N ILE A 364 17.43 23.99 7.68
CA ILE A 364 16.37 24.66 8.45
C ILE A 364 16.68 24.63 9.95
N ALA A 365 16.97 23.44 10.49
CA ALA A 365 17.28 23.28 11.91
C ALA A 365 18.47 24.17 12.34
N LEU A 366 19.56 24.14 11.56
CA LEU A 366 20.74 24.96 11.80
C LEU A 366 20.46 26.46 11.68
N GLY A 367 19.71 26.86 10.65
CA GLY A 367 19.35 28.27 10.41
C GLY A 367 18.52 28.87 11.53
N LEU A 368 17.56 28.11 12.08
CA LEU A 368 16.72 28.55 13.20
C LEU A 368 17.48 28.52 14.54
N ASP A 369 18.31 27.50 14.78
CA ASP A 369 19.10 27.44 16.00
C ASP A 369 20.15 28.56 16.07
N ALA A 370 20.72 28.98 14.94
CA ALA A 370 21.65 30.12 14.86
C ALA A 370 21.00 31.47 15.18
N GLN A 371 19.68 31.59 15.01
CA GLN A 371 18.92 32.81 15.33
C GLN A 371 18.53 32.88 16.81
N ARG A 372 18.72 31.81 17.60
CA ARG A 372 18.39 31.84 19.02
C ARG A 372 19.37 32.77 19.75
N PRO A 373 18.87 33.73 20.54
CA PRO A 373 19.74 34.49 21.43
C PRO A 373 20.46 33.51 22.34
N GLY A 374 21.77 33.70 22.50
CA GLY A 374 22.58 32.93 23.44
C GLY A 374 21.95 32.97 24.84
N PRO A 375 22.20 31.97 25.71
CA PRO A 375 21.75 32.04 27.09
C PRO A 375 22.19 33.39 27.67
N PRO A 376 21.31 34.13 28.37
CA PRO A 376 21.70 35.39 28.96
C PRO A 376 22.96 35.13 29.79
N ASP A 377 24.00 35.93 29.56
CA ASP A 377 25.23 35.87 30.36
C ASP A 377 24.77 35.84 31.82
N ARG A 378 25.07 34.73 32.51
CA ARG A 378 24.77 34.62 33.94
C ARG A 378 25.54 35.74 34.60
N GLU A 379 24.86 36.85 34.91
CA GLU A 379 25.43 37.90 35.73
C GLU A 379 25.93 37.23 36.99
N GLU A 380 27.26 37.13 37.13
CA GLU A 380 27.88 36.58 38.33
C GLU A 380 27.36 37.41 39.51
N PRO A 381 26.75 36.78 40.52
CA PRO A 381 26.28 37.50 41.69
C PRO A 381 27.49 38.17 42.36
N ARG A 382 27.43 39.50 42.44
CA ARG A 382 28.45 40.35 43.09
C ARG A 382 28.43 40.22 44.60
#